data_AF-A0A2Z3HC85-F1
#
_entry.id   AF-A0A2Z3HC85-F1
#
_cell.length_a   1.000
_cell.length_b   1.000
_cell.length_c   1.000
_cell.angle_alpha   90.00
_cell.angle_beta   90.00
_cell.angle_gamma   90.00
#
_symmetry.space_group_name_H-M   'P 1'
#
loop_
_entity.id
_entity.type
_entity.pdbx_description
1 polymer ?
#
loop_
_entity_poly.entity_id
_entity_poly.type
_entity_poly.pdbx_seq_one_letter_code
_entity_poly.pdbx_strand_id
1 'polypeptide(L)'
;MPIWGWVCVALTVAAVAFVVYANVVDRKRRARTLEQGDKTHGWLVQANSALFEDGHMDLPALVVISPDPDTNDDEEFMTDLAARIMDLKSEAGRVIGRTKAERAVSKLMSDETYIEGRRDRLPDEFTDGREVYLAHIFIYRDHLPLKRLEDRQVLCAVVWDDDAAMICTRPVPRKRRRRDDD
;
A
#
# COMPACT_ATOMS: atom_id res chain seq x y z
N MET A 1 -38.20 19.10 -31.60
CA MET A 1 -37.44 17.98 -30.99
C MET A 1 -36.98 18.45 -29.62
N PRO A 2 -37.26 17.71 -28.54
CA PRO A 2 -37.03 18.23 -27.20
C PRO A 2 -35.52 18.31 -26.93
N ILE A 3 -35.06 19.51 -26.57
CA ILE A 3 -33.67 19.87 -26.24
C ILE A 3 -33.06 18.89 -25.21
N TRP A 4 -33.92 18.30 -24.37
CA TRP A 4 -33.60 17.26 -23.39
C TRP A 4 -32.88 16.02 -23.94
N GLY A 5 -33.19 15.59 -25.17
CA GLY A 5 -32.52 14.43 -25.76
C GLY A 5 -31.02 14.66 -26.00
N TRP A 6 -30.66 15.87 -26.48
CA TRP A 6 -29.28 16.25 -26.74
C TRP A 6 -28.48 16.47 -25.45
N VAL A 7 -29.12 16.98 -24.39
CA VAL A 7 -28.48 17.15 -23.08
C VAL A 7 -28.09 15.79 -22.47
N CYS A 8 -28.99 14.79 -22.52
CA CYS A 8 -28.68 13.44 -22.03
C CYS A 8 -27.54 12.78 -22.80
N VAL A 9 -27.51 12.94 -24.13
CA VAL A 9 -26.42 12.41 -24.97
C VAL A 9 -25.10 13.11 -24.63
N ALA A 10 -25.08 14.44 -24.50
CA ALA A 10 -23.88 15.19 -24.16
C ALA A 10 -23.31 14.81 -22.78
N LEU A 11 -24.17 14.65 -21.76
CA LEU A 11 -23.76 14.21 -20.43
C LEU A 11 -23.18 12.80 -20.44
N THR A 12 -23.79 11.89 -21.21
CA THR A 12 -23.30 10.51 -21.34
C THR A 12 -21.93 10.49 -22.00
N VAL A 13 -21.74 11.24 -23.09
CA VAL A 13 -20.44 11.34 -23.77
C VAL A 13 -19.39 11.96 -22.85
N ALA A 14 -19.73 13.02 -22.11
CA ALA A 14 -18.82 13.65 -21.16
C ALA A 14 -18.40 12.69 -20.03
N ALA A 15 -19.35 11.92 -19.47
CA ALA A 15 -19.06 10.93 -18.44
C ALA A 15 -18.15 9.81 -18.96
N VAL A 16 -18.43 9.28 -20.16
CA VAL A 16 -17.57 8.26 -20.78
C VAL A 16 -16.17 8.81 -21.06
N ALA A 17 -16.07 10.02 -21.63
CA ALA A 17 -14.78 10.66 -21.89
C ALA A 17 -13.98 10.89 -20.60
N PHE A 18 -14.66 11.30 -19.51
CA PHE A 18 -14.05 11.45 -18.20
C PHE A 18 -13.52 10.12 -17.66
N VAL A 19 -14.29 9.04 -17.72
CA VAL A 19 -13.86 7.70 -17.27
C VAL A 19 -12.66 7.21 -18.08
N VAL A 20 -12.68 7.38 -19.41
CA VAL A 20 -11.54 7.00 -20.27
C VAL A 20 -10.30 7.82 -19.93
N TYR A 21 -10.45 9.14 -19.75
CA TYR A 21 -9.36 10.02 -19.37
C TYR A 21 -8.75 9.62 -18.02
N ALA A 22 -9.58 9.37 -17.00
CA ALA A 22 -9.13 8.92 -15.68
C ALA A 22 -8.33 7.61 -15.78
N ASN A 23 -8.84 6.61 -16.53
CA ASN A 23 -8.14 5.35 -16.76
C ASN A 23 -6.77 5.53 -17.45
N VAL A 24 -6.66 6.46 -18.41
CA VAL A 24 -5.38 6.75 -19.09
C VAL A 24 -4.40 7.42 -18.15
N VAL A 25 -4.86 8.35 -17.31
CA VAL A 25 -4.03 9.02 -16.31
C VAL A 25 -3.53 8.01 -15.28
N ASP A 26 -4.39 7.14 -14.77
CA ASP A 26 -4.02 6.11 -13.79
C ASP A 26 -2.98 5.13 -14.36
N ARG A 27 -3.18 4.67 -15.61
CA ARG A 27 -2.20 3.82 -16.29
C ARG A 27 -0.84 4.50 -16.43
N LYS A 28 -0.81 5.79 -16.78
CA LYS A 28 0.43 6.57 -16.91
C LYS A 28 1.12 6.75 -15.56
N ARG A 29 0.37 7.02 -14.49
CA ARG A 29 0.90 7.12 -13.13
C ARG A 29 1.53 5.80 -12.70
N ARG A 30 0.80 4.69 -12.84
CA ARG A 30 1.30 3.34 -12.51
C ARG A 30 2.56 2.98 -13.30
N ALA A 31 2.56 3.24 -14.62
CA ALA A 31 3.74 3.00 -15.45
C ALA A 31 4.95 3.81 -14.97
N ARG A 32 4.77 5.10 -14.67
CA ARG A 32 5.83 5.95 -14.13
C ARG A 32 6.35 5.42 -12.78
N THR A 33 5.46 5.05 -11.85
CA THR A 33 5.87 4.48 -10.56
C THR A 33 6.67 3.20 -10.73
N LEU A 34 6.31 2.34 -11.68
CA LEU A 34 7.07 1.12 -11.98
C LEU A 34 8.44 1.39 -12.61
N GLU A 35 8.57 2.44 -13.43
CA GLU A 35 9.81 2.79 -14.12
C GLU A 35 10.79 3.57 -13.23
N GLN A 36 10.27 4.48 -12.41
CA GLN A 36 11.07 5.45 -11.62
C GLN A 36 11.10 5.14 -10.13
N GLY A 37 10.18 4.29 -9.63
CA GLY A 37 10.06 4.01 -8.21
C GLY A 37 11.17 3.12 -7.70
N ASP A 38 11.64 3.43 -6.49
CA ASP A 38 12.55 2.59 -5.75
C ASP A 38 11.85 1.31 -5.31
N LYS A 39 12.56 0.19 -5.42
CA LYS A 39 12.06 -1.11 -5.00
C LYS A 39 12.25 -1.24 -3.50
N THR A 40 11.15 -1.51 -2.79
CA THR A 40 11.15 -1.69 -1.34
C THR A 40 10.21 -2.84 -0.94
N HIS A 41 10.36 -3.34 0.27
CA HIS A 41 9.46 -4.33 0.86
C HIS A 41 8.36 -3.64 1.66
N GLY A 42 7.10 -3.90 1.31
CA GLY A 42 5.95 -3.55 2.12
C GLY A 42 5.63 -4.68 3.11
N TRP A 43 5.68 -4.37 4.40
CA TRP A 43 5.42 -5.31 5.48
C TRP A 43 3.95 -5.22 5.90
N LEU A 44 3.20 -6.31 5.75
CA LEU A 44 1.75 -6.33 5.92
C LEU A 44 1.33 -6.06 7.36
N VAL A 45 0.58 -4.97 7.55
CA VAL A 45 -0.10 -4.62 8.80
C VAL A 45 -1.49 -5.23 8.82
N GLN A 46 -2.28 -4.95 7.77
CA GLN A 46 -3.64 -5.45 7.61
C GLN A 46 -3.89 -5.77 6.14
N ALA A 47 -4.47 -6.92 5.85
CA ALA A 47 -4.90 -7.30 4.51
C ALA A 47 -6.30 -7.90 4.58
N ASN A 48 -7.05 -7.77 3.48
CA ASN A 48 -8.31 -8.47 3.33
C ASN A 48 -8.05 -10.00 3.37
N SER A 49 -8.82 -10.75 4.18
CA SER A 49 -8.61 -12.20 4.35
C SER A 49 -8.70 -12.97 3.04
N ALA A 50 -9.51 -12.52 2.08
CA ALA A 50 -9.61 -13.13 0.77
C ALA A 50 -8.27 -13.14 0.03
N LEU A 51 -7.34 -12.22 0.32
CA LEU A 51 -5.99 -12.20 -0.28
C LEU A 51 -5.13 -13.43 0.05
N PHE A 52 -5.45 -14.15 1.12
CA PHE A 52 -4.73 -15.38 1.52
C PHE A 52 -5.33 -16.65 0.91
N GLU A 53 -6.51 -16.52 0.30
CA GLU A 53 -7.23 -17.60 -0.39
C GLU A 53 -7.04 -17.49 -1.90
N ASP A 54 -7.32 -18.58 -2.61
CA ASP A 54 -7.33 -18.58 -4.08
C ASP A 54 -8.42 -17.64 -4.59
N GLY A 55 -8.04 -16.72 -5.49
CA GLY A 55 -8.98 -15.74 -6.00
C GLY A 55 -8.48 -14.92 -7.18
N HIS A 56 -9.37 -14.08 -7.70
CA HIS A 56 -9.11 -13.22 -8.87
C HIS A 56 -9.33 -11.74 -8.59
N MET A 57 -9.83 -11.40 -7.40
CA MET A 57 -10.06 -10.01 -7.01
C MET A 57 -8.81 -9.41 -6.39
N ASP A 58 -8.40 -8.29 -6.96
CA ASP A 58 -7.43 -7.37 -6.39
C ASP A 58 -8.07 -6.65 -5.21
N LEU A 59 -7.35 -6.51 -4.10
CA LEU A 59 -7.91 -6.00 -2.85
C LEU A 59 -6.91 -5.09 -2.14
N PRO A 60 -7.41 -4.14 -1.33
CA PRO A 60 -6.56 -3.23 -0.57
C PRO A 60 -5.87 -3.95 0.60
N ALA A 61 -4.70 -3.42 0.96
CA ALA A 61 -3.97 -3.76 2.17
C ALA A 61 -3.30 -2.50 2.74
N LEU A 62 -2.87 -2.63 3.99
CA LEU A 62 -2.00 -1.69 4.71
C LEU A 62 -0.66 -2.35 4.92
N VAL A 63 0.41 -1.60 4.60
CA VAL A 63 1.80 -2.03 4.80
C VAL A 63 2.58 -0.97 5.55
N VAL A 64 3.65 -1.36 6.23
CA VAL A 64 4.72 -0.43 6.63
C VAL A 64 5.90 -0.53 5.67
N ILE A 65 6.50 0.62 5.37
CA ILE A 65 7.66 0.78 4.49
C ILE A 65 8.61 1.83 5.06
N SER A 66 9.88 1.73 4.70
CA SER A 66 10.89 2.75 4.98
C SER A 66 11.68 3.13 3.71
N PRO A 67 12.04 4.43 3.54
CA PRO A 67 13.00 4.86 2.52
C PRO A 67 14.44 4.47 2.87
N ASP A 68 14.73 4.18 4.14
CA ASP A 68 16.02 3.72 4.60
C ASP A 68 16.14 2.19 4.42
N PRO A 69 17.07 1.69 3.57
CA PRO A 69 17.24 0.26 3.34
C PRO A 69 17.61 -0.51 4.61
N ASP A 70 18.42 0.07 5.50
CA ASP A 70 18.85 -0.60 6.73
C ASP A 70 17.64 -0.85 7.65
N THR A 71 16.73 0.13 7.73
CA THR A 71 15.46 -0.03 8.44
C THR A 71 14.52 -1.00 7.72
N ASN A 72 14.39 -0.92 6.39
CA ASN A 72 13.41 -1.70 5.65
C ASN A 72 13.78 -3.20 5.52
N ASP A 73 15.08 -3.51 5.54
CA ASP A 73 15.62 -4.87 5.49
C ASP A 73 15.75 -5.50 6.90
N ASP A 74 15.53 -4.73 7.97
CA ASP A 74 15.42 -5.22 9.35
C ASP A 74 14.07 -5.93 9.57
N GLU A 75 14.06 -7.22 9.25
CA GLU A 75 12.85 -8.06 9.27
C GLU A 75 12.18 -8.14 10.64
N GLU A 76 12.98 -8.24 11.70
CA GLU A 76 12.48 -8.33 13.07
C GLU A 76 11.77 -7.03 13.44
N PHE A 77 12.44 -5.88 13.25
CA PHE A 77 11.86 -4.57 13.54
C PHE A 77 10.57 -4.30 12.75
N MET A 78 10.59 -4.54 11.43
CA MET A 78 9.43 -4.22 10.59
C MET A 78 8.24 -5.15 10.86
N THR A 79 8.50 -6.42 11.18
CA THR A 79 7.45 -7.39 11.55
C THR A 79 6.82 -7.04 12.89
N ASP A 80 7.64 -6.73 13.89
CA ASP A 80 7.17 -6.33 15.22
C ASP A 80 6.40 -5.01 15.17
N LEU A 81 6.88 -4.05 14.39
CA LEU A 81 6.19 -2.78 14.18
C LEU A 81 4.82 -3.00 13.53
N ALA A 82 4.74 -3.83 12.48
CA ALA A 82 3.48 -4.13 11.81
C ALA A 82 2.47 -4.81 12.76
N ALA A 83 2.93 -5.75 13.59
CA ALA A 83 2.10 -6.40 14.61
C ALA A 83 1.59 -5.40 15.65
N ARG A 84 2.48 -4.54 16.17
CA ARG A 84 2.14 -3.52 17.18
C ARG A 84 1.11 -2.51 16.66
N ILE A 85 1.18 -2.14 15.38
CA ILE A 85 0.17 -1.28 14.74
C ILE A 85 -1.20 -1.98 14.68
N MET A 86 -1.21 -3.27 14.33
CA MET A 86 -2.45 -4.06 14.25
C MET A 86 -3.11 -4.24 15.63
N ASP A 87 -2.31 -4.41 16.69
CA ASP A 87 -2.80 -4.51 18.07
C ASP A 87 -3.51 -3.22 18.51
N LEU A 88 -2.99 -2.05 18.12
CA LEU A 88 -3.61 -0.76 18.40
C LEU A 88 -5.01 -0.62 17.79
N LYS A 89 -5.26 -1.24 16.63
CA LYS A 89 -6.59 -1.30 16.00
C LYS A 89 -7.53 -2.21 16.79
N SER A 90 -7.07 -3.39 17.19
CA SER A 90 -7.88 -4.36 17.95
C SER A 90 -8.32 -3.83 19.31
N GLU A 91 -7.56 -2.91 19.88
CA GLU A 91 -7.83 -2.27 21.16
C GLU A 91 -8.54 -0.91 21.05
N ALA A 92 -9.06 -0.54 19.87
CA ALA A 92 -9.76 0.72 19.65
C ALA A 92 -10.87 0.94 20.72
N GLY A 93 -10.62 1.84 21.67
CA GLY A 93 -11.49 2.11 22.82
C GLY A 93 -10.79 2.02 24.19
N ARG A 94 -9.65 1.33 24.30
CA ARG A 94 -8.82 1.31 25.52
C ARG A 94 -7.80 2.43 25.46
N VAL A 95 -8.21 3.63 25.87
CA VAL A 95 -7.37 4.85 25.79
C VAL A 95 -6.46 5.02 27.02
N ILE A 96 -6.78 4.34 28.13
CA ILE A 96 -6.06 4.51 29.39
C ILE A 96 -4.63 3.94 29.25
N GLY A 97 -3.63 4.78 29.51
CA GLY A 97 -2.21 4.40 29.49
C GLY A 97 -1.48 4.60 28.16
N ARG A 98 -2.18 5.00 27.08
CA ARG A 98 -1.53 5.21 25.77
C ARG A 98 -0.72 6.49 25.69
N THR A 99 0.47 6.37 25.12
CA THR A 99 1.34 7.48 24.72
C THR A 99 0.66 8.36 23.66
N LYS A 100 1.21 9.55 23.43
CA LYS A 100 0.73 10.45 22.36
C LYS A 100 0.93 9.82 20.97
N ALA A 101 2.06 9.15 20.78
CA ALA A 101 2.41 8.41 19.58
C ALA A 101 1.40 7.29 19.26
N GLU A 102 1.10 6.42 20.22
CA GLU A 102 0.11 5.34 20.04
C GLU A 102 -1.29 5.85 19.70
N ARG A 103 -1.69 6.99 20.30
CA ARG A 103 -2.96 7.65 19.97
C ARG A 103 -2.99 8.17 18.54
N ALA A 104 -1.88 8.69 18.04
CA ALA A 104 -1.77 9.13 16.64
C ALA A 104 -1.90 7.95 15.68
N VAL A 105 -1.17 6.85 15.92
CA VAL A 105 -1.24 5.62 15.11
C VAL A 105 -2.64 4.99 15.17
N SER A 106 -3.24 4.91 16.36
CA SER A 106 -4.62 4.40 16.50
C SER A 106 -5.64 5.22 15.73
N LYS A 107 -5.45 6.55 15.64
CA LYS A 107 -6.31 7.42 14.84
C LYS A 107 -6.16 7.14 13.34
N LEU A 108 -4.93 6.91 12.86
CA LEU A 108 -4.68 6.49 11.47
C LEU A 108 -5.38 5.16 11.17
N MET A 109 -5.25 4.16 12.05
CA MET A 109 -5.87 2.84 11.87
C MET A 109 -7.40 2.84 11.96
N SER A 110 -7.98 3.89 12.53
CA SER A 110 -9.44 4.09 12.63
C SER A 110 -10.03 4.75 11.38
N ASP A 111 -9.20 5.37 10.53
CA ASP A 111 -9.60 5.88 9.23
C ASP A 111 -9.59 4.73 8.22
N GLU A 112 -10.76 4.15 7.96
CA GLU A 112 -10.91 3.05 7.00
C GLU A 112 -11.01 3.53 5.54
N THR A 113 -10.84 4.83 5.29
CA THR A 113 -10.87 5.39 3.95
C THR A 113 -9.61 5.00 3.19
N TYR A 114 -9.75 4.05 2.27
CA TYR A 114 -8.66 3.67 1.39
C TYR A 114 -8.36 4.78 0.37
N ILE A 115 -7.09 5.19 0.30
CA ILE A 115 -6.58 6.11 -0.72
C ILE A 115 -5.32 5.46 -1.33
N GLU A 116 -5.38 5.03 -2.58
CA GLU A 116 -4.26 4.33 -3.24
C GLU A 116 -2.97 5.17 -3.17
N GLY A 117 -1.90 4.56 -2.69
CA GLY A 117 -0.58 5.17 -2.61
C GLY A 117 -0.36 6.12 -1.45
N ARG A 118 -1.41 6.47 -0.67
CA ARG A 118 -1.28 7.32 0.52
C ARG A 118 -0.26 6.72 1.51
N ARG A 119 0.64 7.56 1.98
CA ARG A 119 1.66 7.24 2.98
C ARG A 119 1.56 8.22 4.15
N ASP A 120 1.26 7.73 5.33
CA ASP A 120 1.26 8.52 6.57
C ASP A 120 2.54 8.21 7.36
N ARG A 121 3.37 9.23 7.59
CA ARG A 121 4.59 9.06 8.40
C ARG A 121 4.22 8.72 9.84
N LEU A 122 4.83 7.67 10.36
CA LEU A 122 4.65 7.27 11.76
C LEU A 122 5.45 8.19 12.69
N PRO A 123 4.97 8.43 13.93
CA PRO A 123 5.72 9.24 14.89
C PRO A 123 7.09 8.63 15.21
N ASP A 124 8.13 9.47 15.31
CA ASP A 124 9.49 9.04 15.63
C ASP A 124 9.56 8.29 16.99
N GLU A 125 8.80 8.76 17.99
CA GLU A 125 8.64 8.09 19.30
C GLU A 125 8.05 6.67 19.19
N PHE A 126 7.32 6.37 18.11
CA PHE A 126 6.76 5.05 17.85
C PHE A 126 7.71 4.15 17.06
N THR A 127 8.73 4.71 16.43
CA THR A 127 9.57 3.99 15.45
C THR A 127 11.03 3.96 15.89
N ASP A 128 11.30 4.26 17.17
CA ASP A 128 12.64 4.40 17.74
C ASP A 128 13.52 5.39 16.94
N GLY A 129 12.88 6.43 16.39
CA GLY A 129 13.52 7.46 15.56
C GLY A 129 13.73 7.10 14.09
N ARG A 130 13.30 5.91 13.64
CA ARG A 130 13.45 5.47 12.25
C ARG A 130 12.35 6.06 11.37
N GLU A 131 12.69 6.45 10.16
CA GLU A 131 11.70 6.97 9.21
C GLU A 131 10.87 5.83 8.63
N VAL A 132 9.60 5.73 9.06
CA VAL A 132 8.67 4.67 8.62
C VAL A 132 7.31 5.27 8.27
N TYR A 133 6.67 4.72 7.25
CA TYR A 133 5.35 5.12 6.79
C TYR A 133 4.38 3.95 6.89
N LEU A 134 3.14 4.25 7.32
CA LEU A 134 1.99 3.39 7.10
C LEU A 134 1.40 3.74 5.74
N ALA A 135 1.28 2.76 4.85
CA ALA A 135 0.91 2.99 3.46
C ALA A 135 -0.27 2.14 3.02
N HIS A 136 -1.15 2.76 2.23
CA HIS A 136 -2.27 2.12 1.56
C HIS A 136 -1.82 1.57 0.21
N ILE A 137 -1.97 0.26 0.02
CA ILE A 137 -1.57 -0.40 -1.22
C ILE A 137 -2.71 -1.23 -1.79
N PHE A 138 -2.81 -1.26 -3.13
CA PHE A 138 -3.67 -2.21 -3.82
C PHE A 138 -2.84 -3.43 -4.22
N ILE A 139 -3.27 -4.62 -3.81
CA ILE A 139 -2.57 -5.86 -4.12
C ILE A 139 -3.19 -6.46 -5.38
N TYR A 140 -2.39 -6.50 -6.45
CA TYR A 140 -2.75 -7.09 -7.72
C TYR A 140 -2.48 -8.60 -7.68
N ARG A 141 -3.50 -9.42 -7.90
CA ARG A 141 -3.42 -10.89 -7.88
C ARG A 141 -2.43 -11.42 -8.90
N ASP A 142 -2.41 -10.82 -10.07
CA ASP A 142 -1.46 -11.16 -11.14
C ASP A 142 -0.01 -10.78 -10.81
N HIS A 143 0.22 -10.13 -9.67
CA HIS A 143 1.54 -9.84 -9.15
C HIS A 143 2.00 -10.83 -8.06
N LEU A 144 1.12 -11.69 -7.55
CA LEU A 144 1.46 -12.65 -6.49
C LEU A 144 1.87 -14.02 -7.07
N PRO A 145 2.85 -14.71 -6.46
CA PRO A 145 3.43 -15.95 -6.99
C PRO A 145 2.45 -17.12 -7.15
N LEU A 146 1.27 -17.10 -6.52
CA LEU A 146 0.18 -18.07 -6.71
C LEU A 146 -1.20 -17.40 -6.76
N LYS A 147 -1.26 -16.14 -7.15
CA LYS A 147 -2.47 -15.31 -7.01
C LYS A 147 -3.01 -15.24 -5.58
N ARG A 148 -2.18 -15.47 -4.56
CA ARG A 148 -2.51 -15.32 -3.13
C ARG A 148 -1.27 -14.89 -2.34
N LEU A 149 -1.49 -14.29 -1.18
CA LEU A 149 -0.43 -13.95 -0.24
C LEU A 149 0.00 -15.22 0.51
N GLU A 150 1.31 -15.45 0.55
CA GLU A 150 1.93 -16.54 1.32
C GLU A 150 2.75 -16.01 2.49
N ASP A 151 3.35 -14.83 2.33
CA ASP A 151 4.20 -14.19 3.31
C ASP A 151 3.59 -12.89 3.84
N ARG A 152 4.16 -12.36 4.92
CA ARG A 152 3.79 -11.06 5.49
C ARG A 152 4.44 -9.88 4.76
N GLN A 153 4.95 -10.10 3.55
CA GLN A 153 5.64 -9.09 2.76
C GLN A 153 5.11 -9.06 1.32
N VAL A 154 5.13 -7.87 0.73
CA VAL A 154 4.89 -7.64 -0.69
C VAL A 154 5.98 -6.75 -1.26
N LEU A 155 6.33 -6.93 -2.53
CA LEU A 155 7.24 -5.99 -3.19
C LEU A 155 6.50 -4.76 -3.66
N CYS A 156 7.09 -3.60 -3.43
CA CYS A 156 6.54 -2.32 -3.79
C CYS A 156 7.52 -1.54 -4.66
N ALA A 157 6.98 -0.72 -5.57
CA ALA A 157 7.72 0.37 -6.19
C ALA A 157 7.15 1.67 -5.65
N VAL A 158 8.02 2.56 -5.16
CA VAL A 158 7.66 3.77 -4.43
C VAL A 158 8.47 4.94 -4.99
N VAL A 159 7.80 6.02 -5.36
CA VAL A 159 8.46 7.30 -5.63
C VAL A 159 8.30 8.15 -4.38
N TRP A 160 9.38 8.33 -3.62
CA TRP A 160 9.34 8.96 -2.29
C TRP A 160 8.92 10.44 -2.34
N ASP A 161 9.25 11.14 -3.42
CA ASP A 161 8.88 12.55 -3.64
C ASP A 161 7.43 12.77 -4.12
N ASP A 162 6.66 11.70 -4.37
CA ASP A 162 5.26 11.75 -4.80
C ASP A 162 4.37 10.88 -3.91
N ASP A 163 3.60 11.53 -3.03
CA ASP A 163 2.77 10.93 -1.98
C ASP A 163 1.68 9.97 -2.48
N ALA A 164 1.39 9.93 -3.78
CA ALA A 164 0.42 9.00 -4.36
C ALA A 164 1.09 7.91 -5.22
N ALA A 165 2.41 7.96 -5.40
CA ALA A 165 3.13 7.07 -6.30
C ALA A 165 3.71 5.87 -5.53
N MET A 166 2.85 4.91 -5.26
CA MET A 166 3.23 3.61 -4.73
C MET A 166 2.37 2.50 -5.35
N ILE A 167 3.00 1.38 -5.72
CA ILE A 167 2.30 0.25 -6.33
C ILE A 167 2.88 -1.09 -5.88
N CYS A 168 2.01 -2.09 -5.68
CA CYS A 168 2.43 -3.48 -5.49
C CYS A 168 2.98 -4.04 -6.80
N THR A 169 4.14 -4.70 -6.75
CA THR A 169 4.86 -5.20 -7.92
C THR A 169 5.06 -6.71 -7.85
N ARG A 170 5.30 -7.31 -9.02
CA ARG A 170 5.70 -8.72 -9.10
C ARG A 170 7.01 -8.97 -8.37
N PRO A 171 7.19 -10.13 -7.73
CA PRO A 171 8.49 -10.66 -7.38
C PRO A 171 9.43 -10.55 -8.58
N VAL A 172 10.45 -9.70 -8.48
CA VAL A 172 11.56 -9.77 -9.42
C VAL A 172 12.25 -11.10 -9.11
N PRO A 173 12.43 -12.02 -10.09
CA PRO A 173 13.10 -13.28 -9.81
C PRO A 173 14.47 -12.97 -9.21
N ARG A 174 14.65 -13.31 -7.92
CA ARG A 174 15.94 -13.17 -7.23
C ARG A 174 16.96 -13.93 -8.09
N LYS A 175 17.91 -13.21 -8.68
CA LYS A 175 19.11 -13.83 -9.26
C LYS A 175 19.73 -14.62 -8.12
N ARG A 176 19.68 -15.96 -8.18
CA ARG A 176 20.27 -16.84 -7.16
C ARG A 176 21.65 -16.27 -6.84
N ARG A 177 21.85 -15.75 -5.62
CA ARG A 177 23.19 -15.49 -5.11
C ARG A 177 23.90 -16.82 -5.24
N ARG A 178 24.90 -16.86 -6.13
CA ARG A 178 25.81 -17.99 -6.22
C ARG A 178 26.36 -18.11 -4.80
N ARG A 179 26.01 -19.20 -4.13
CA ARG A 179 26.71 -19.63 -2.93
C ARG A 179 28.09 -19.94 -3.48
N ASP A 180 29.01 -19.00 -3.28
CA ASP A 180 30.42 -19.30 -3.43
C ASP A 180 30.70 -20.25 -2.27
N ASP A 181 30.60 -21.55 -2.59
CA ASP A 181 31.04 -22.63 -1.71
C ASP A 181 32.56 -22.54 -1.58
N ASP A 182 33.02 -22.62 -0.33
CA ASP A 182 34.38 -22.77 0.22
C ASP A 182 35.57 -22.98 -0.73
#